data_AF-A0AAU0LWA5-F1
#
_entry.id   AF-A0AAU0LWA5-F1
#
_cell.length_a   1.000
_cell.length_b   1.000
_cell.length_c   1.000
_cell.angle_alpha   90.00
_cell.angle_beta   90.00
_cell.angle_gamma   90.00
#
_symmetry.space_group_name_H-M   'P 1'
#
loop_
_entity.id
_entity.type
_entity.pdbx_description
1 polymer ?
#
loop_
_entity_poly.entity_id
_entity_poly.type
_entity_poly.pdbx_seq_one_letter_code
_entity_poly.pdbx_strand_id
1 'polypeptide(L)'
;MHTLEIPEANKKIELPSSWNECTTDQVMDIVSEAFLVMNGDQKIEDFTRRTFCRLTGLKSNVSYQFKRRLGTTHRQDEMLCILAAQLCLWPFRVKKENGQKMYEFQFDTFVNFFREITVGKQSIYGPEDLLQDITFSEFQWANNYFKEHDRCNKENDFEGAMDSLDQFVACFYRPGTKGKRSPFDHGSLGGTLPLIAKIPYIKKFCILLWYSYCVQVIQTTPLEIQGIEIDFSILFPKPTKAELLGLEKRKQGLGWQGTLFDIAESGVFGNIEQTEQTSLFTILVYMYKKQIENLKASQK
;
A
#
# COMPACT_ATOMS: atom_id res chain seq x y z
N MET A 1 15.79 12.96 -1.04
CA MET A 1 15.12 14.24 -0.69
C MET A 1 15.68 15.35 -1.56
N HIS A 2 14.83 16.23 -2.10
CA HIS A 2 15.28 17.40 -2.85
C HIS A 2 15.26 18.65 -1.97
N THR A 3 16.17 19.58 -2.21
CA THR A 3 16.19 20.89 -1.56
C THR A 3 16.03 21.97 -2.60
N LEU A 4 15.02 22.82 -2.43
CA LEU A 4 14.83 24.04 -3.19
C LEU A 4 15.28 25.23 -2.35
N GLU A 5 16.32 25.92 -2.81
CA GLU A 5 16.81 27.15 -2.18
C GLU A 5 16.34 28.35 -2.98
N ILE A 6 15.76 29.33 -2.29
CA ILE A 6 15.34 30.62 -2.84
C ILE A 6 16.18 31.69 -2.12
N PRO A 7 17.40 31.99 -2.62
CA PRO A 7 18.34 32.87 -1.93
C PRO A 7 17.76 34.27 -1.69
N GLU A 8 17.00 34.82 -2.64
CA GLU A 8 16.42 36.16 -2.52
C GLU A 8 15.38 36.28 -1.40
N ALA A 9 14.77 35.16 -1.02
CA ALA A 9 13.78 35.09 0.05
C ALA A 9 14.35 34.48 1.35
N ASN A 10 15.64 34.14 1.37
CA ASN A 10 16.29 33.34 2.43
C ASN A 10 15.44 32.12 2.84
N LYS A 11 14.87 31.44 1.84
CA LYS A 11 13.93 30.33 2.06
C LYS A 11 14.53 29.03 1.54
N LYS A 12 14.55 28.01 2.40
CA LYS A 12 14.90 26.63 2.07
C LYS A 12 13.66 25.77 2.20
N ILE A 13 13.34 24.99 1.17
CA ILE A 13 12.19 24.10 1.15
C ILE A 13 12.69 22.69 0.84
N GLU A 14 12.34 21.73 1.68
CA GLU A 14 12.63 20.33 1.48
C GLU A 14 11.43 19.64 0.84
N LEU A 15 11.68 18.91 -0.25
CA LEU A 15 10.67 18.23 -1.03
C LEU A 15 10.94 16.72 -1.00
N PRO A 16 9.93 15.90 -0.66
CA PRO A 16 10.08 14.46 -0.70
C PRO A 16 10.30 13.99 -2.14
N SER A 17 11.20 13.03 -2.28
CA SER A 17 11.52 12.33 -3.53
C SER A 17 11.08 10.86 -3.51
N SER A 18 10.61 10.38 -2.35
CA SER A 18 10.04 9.07 -2.15
C SER A 18 9.00 9.13 -1.03
N TRP A 19 8.15 8.11 -0.94
CA TRP A 19 7.13 8.01 0.10
C TRP A 19 7.71 8.04 1.52
N ASN A 20 8.86 7.42 1.75
CA ASN A 20 9.49 7.32 3.07
C ASN A 20 9.95 8.68 3.63
N GLU A 21 10.03 9.71 2.79
CA GLU A 21 10.37 11.08 3.16
C GLU A 21 9.12 11.95 3.42
N CYS A 22 7.92 11.41 3.18
CA CYS A 22 6.67 12.13 3.37
C CYS A 22 6.17 12.06 4.81
N THR A 23 5.46 13.10 5.23
CA THR A 23 4.56 13.07 6.39
C THR A 23 3.21 12.46 6.01
N THR A 24 2.42 12.01 6.99
CA THR A 24 1.08 11.44 6.76
C THR A 24 0.16 12.40 5.99
N ASP A 25 0.20 13.70 6.29
CA ASP A 25 -0.61 14.70 5.59
C ASP A 25 -0.18 14.86 4.13
N GLN A 26 1.13 14.87 3.86
CA GLN A 26 1.66 14.89 2.49
C GLN A 26 1.24 13.64 1.71
N VAL A 27 1.28 12.46 2.34
CA VAL A 27 0.80 11.21 1.72
C VAL A 27 -0.67 11.34 1.33
N MET A 28 -1.53 11.81 2.25
CA MET A 28 -2.95 12.00 1.97
C MET A 28 -3.20 12.98 0.82
N ASP A 29 -2.47 14.10 0.79
CA ASP A 29 -2.59 15.10 -0.29
C ASP A 29 -2.16 14.53 -1.65
N ILE A 30 -1.03 13.82 -1.70
CA ILE A 30 -0.50 13.24 -2.94
C ILE A 30 -1.42 12.13 -3.44
N VAL A 31 -1.83 11.20 -2.58
CA VAL A 31 -2.72 10.08 -2.96
C VAL A 31 -4.09 10.60 -3.41
N SER A 32 -4.64 11.63 -2.75
CA SER A 32 -5.90 12.24 -3.17
C SER A 32 -5.83 12.80 -4.59
N GLU A 33 -4.75 13.50 -4.94
CA GLU A 33 -4.57 14.05 -6.29
C GLU A 33 -4.23 12.95 -7.30
N ALA A 34 -3.47 11.93 -6.90
CA ALA A 34 -3.16 10.79 -7.75
C ALA A 34 -4.41 9.98 -8.08
N PHE A 35 -5.33 9.82 -7.13
CA PHE A 35 -6.60 9.14 -7.33
C PHE A 35 -7.44 9.80 -8.45
N LEU A 36 -7.44 11.14 -8.52
CA LEU A 36 -8.10 11.87 -9.62
C LEU A 36 -7.44 11.58 -10.98
N VAL A 37 -6.12 11.41 -11.02
CA VAL A 37 -5.41 11.02 -12.26
C VAL A 37 -5.77 9.59 -12.65
N MET A 38 -5.80 8.67 -11.67
CA MET A 38 -6.12 7.26 -11.90
C MET A 38 -7.54 7.06 -12.44
N ASN A 39 -8.50 7.86 -12.00
CA ASN A 39 -9.88 7.82 -12.51
C ASN A 39 -10.07 8.55 -13.84
N GLY A 40 -9.04 9.22 -14.37
CA GLY A 40 -9.13 10.01 -15.59
C GLY A 40 -9.77 11.40 -15.41
N ASP A 41 -10.09 11.80 -14.17
CA ASP A 41 -10.66 13.11 -13.83
C ASP A 41 -9.63 14.25 -13.90
N GLN A 42 -8.33 13.92 -13.86
CA GLN A 42 -7.24 14.88 -13.85
C GLN A 42 -6.07 14.45 -14.74
N LYS A 43 -5.44 15.43 -15.42
CA LYS A 43 -4.21 15.21 -16.17
C LYS A 43 -2.98 15.21 -15.25
N ILE A 44 -1.94 14.49 -15.65
CA ILE A 44 -0.68 14.38 -14.88
C ILE A 44 0.00 15.75 -14.67
N GLU A 45 -0.14 16.69 -15.61
CA GLU A 45 0.43 18.03 -15.50
C GLU A 45 -0.25 18.84 -14.39
N ASP A 46 -1.56 18.66 -14.20
CA ASP A 46 -2.29 19.30 -13.11
C ASP A 46 -1.92 18.68 -11.76
N PHE A 47 -1.74 17.36 -11.71
CA PHE A 47 -1.23 16.66 -10.53
C PHE A 47 0.12 17.22 -10.09
N THR A 48 1.13 17.21 -10.98
CA THR A 48 2.48 17.65 -10.62
C THR A 48 2.49 19.10 -10.15
N ARG A 49 1.77 19.99 -10.85
CA ARG A 49 1.65 21.40 -10.47
C ARG A 49 0.99 21.60 -9.10
N ARG A 50 -0.14 20.93 -8.84
CA ARG A 50 -0.88 21.08 -7.56
C ARG A 50 -0.06 20.52 -6.40
N THR A 51 0.52 19.33 -6.58
CA THR A 51 1.40 18.70 -5.59
C THR A 51 2.60 19.59 -5.30
N PHE A 52 3.27 20.13 -6.32
CA PHE A 52 4.39 21.05 -6.13
C PHE A 52 3.98 22.31 -5.35
N CYS A 53 2.87 22.95 -5.70
CA CYS A 53 2.39 24.13 -4.97
C CYS A 53 2.06 23.81 -3.51
N ARG A 54 1.47 22.64 -3.22
CA ARG A 54 1.19 22.21 -1.83
C ARG A 54 2.47 21.98 -1.04
N LEU A 55 3.39 21.19 -1.57
CA LEU A 55 4.64 20.86 -0.89
C LEU A 55 5.54 22.08 -0.65
N THR A 56 5.52 23.06 -1.56
CA THR A 56 6.28 24.31 -1.42
C THR A 56 5.56 25.40 -0.61
N GLY A 57 4.25 25.23 -0.37
CA GLY A 57 3.39 26.25 0.21
C GLY A 57 3.20 27.48 -0.67
N LEU A 58 3.46 27.38 -1.98
CA LEU A 58 3.27 28.48 -2.93
C LEU A 58 1.77 28.78 -3.08
N LYS A 59 1.33 29.90 -2.51
CA LYS A 59 -0.03 30.42 -2.67
C LYS A 59 -0.09 31.36 -3.87
N SER A 60 -1.11 31.19 -4.73
CA SER A 60 -1.35 32.16 -5.79
C SER A 60 -1.95 33.43 -5.19
N ASN A 61 -1.14 34.47 -5.01
CA ASN A 61 -1.64 35.78 -4.57
C ASN A 61 -2.48 36.43 -5.69
N VAL A 62 -3.44 37.28 -5.32
CA VAL A 62 -4.35 37.96 -6.27
C VAL A 62 -3.59 38.71 -7.38
N SER A 63 -2.44 39.30 -7.04
CA SER A 63 -1.56 39.95 -8.02
C SER A 63 -1.00 38.99 -9.06
N TYR A 64 -0.61 37.77 -8.68
CA TYR A 64 -0.14 36.75 -9.62
C TYR A 64 -1.29 36.26 -10.52
N GLN A 65 -2.48 36.04 -9.97
CA GLN A 65 -3.67 35.68 -10.76
C GLN A 65 -4.05 36.79 -11.77
N PHE A 66 -3.94 38.05 -11.37
CA PHE A 66 -4.17 39.19 -12.25
C PHE A 66 -3.12 39.29 -13.37
N LYS A 67 -1.83 39.16 -13.04
CA LYS A 67 -0.74 39.14 -14.03
C LYS A 67 -0.83 37.98 -15.01
N ARG A 68 -1.32 36.82 -14.54
CA ARG A 68 -1.56 35.63 -15.36
C ARG A 68 -2.71 35.82 -16.34
N ARG A 69 -3.81 36.49 -15.94
CA ARG A 69 -4.88 36.90 -16.86
C ARG A 69 -4.42 37.88 -17.93
N LEU A 70 -3.44 38.73 -17.60
CA LEU A 70 -2.81 39.65 -18.55
C LEU A 70 -1.74 38.98 -19.45
N GLY A 71 -1.48 37.67 -19.29
CA GLY A 71 -0.50 36.93 -20.11
C GLY A 71 0.96 37.24 -19.79
N THR A 72 1.24 37.98 -18.71
CA THR A 72 2.59 38.47 -18.40
C THR A 72 3.45 37.51 -17.58
N THR A 73 2.90 36.35 -17.18
CA THR A 73 3.59 35.36 -16.31
C THR A 73 4.11 34.14 -17.07
N HIS A 74 4.12 34.14 -18.41
CA HIS A 74 4.42 32.94 -19.21
C HIS A 74 5.71 32.22 -18.78
N ARG A 75 6.80 32.96 -18.59
CA ARG A 75 8.10 32.39 -18.17
C ARG A 75 8.05 31.77 -16.77
N GLN A 76 7.29 32.38 -15.85
CA GLN A 76 7.14 31.86 -14.48
C GLN A 76 6.29 30.59 -14.48
N ASP A 77 5.23 30.57 -15.27
CA ASP A 77 4.32 29.42 -15.40
C ASP A 77 5.05 28.24 -16.07
N GLU A 78 5.87 28.50 -17.09
CA GLU A 78 6.68 27.48 -17.76
C GLU A 78 7.71 26.87 -16.80
N MET A 79 8.46 27.70 -16.06
CA MET A 79 9.41 27.23 -15.06
C MET A 79 8.73 26.43 -13.94
N LEU A 80 7.57 26.88 -13.48
CA LEU A 80 6.76 26.16 -12.49
C LEU A 80 6.38 24.76 -13.01
N CYS A 81 5.91 24.65 -14.25
CA CYS A 81 5.56 23.37 -14.87
C CYS A 81 6.78 22.44 -14.99
N ILE A 82 7.95 22.97 -15.40
CA ILE A 82 9.19 22.18 -15.51
C ILE A 82 9.61 21.65 -14.13
N LEU A 83 9.69 22.52 -13.12
CA LEU A 83 10.08 22.13 -11.76
C LEU A 83 9.08 21.15 -11.14
N ALA A 84 7.79 21.39 -11.31
CA ALA A 84 6.74 20.51 -10.82
C ALA A 84 6.85 19.11 -11.45
N ALA A 85 7.05 19.04 -12.77
CA ALA A 85 7.21 17.76 -13.46
C ALA A 85 8.49 17.03 -13.03
N GLN A 86 9.59 17.74 -12.80
CA GLN A 86 10.86 17.14 -12.36
C GLN A 86 10.79 16.62 -10.91
N LEU A 87 10.14 17.36 -10.01
CA LEU A 87 10.22 17.13 -8.57
C LEU A 87 9.02 16.36 -8.01
N CYS A 88 7.89 16.30 -8.71
CA CYS A 88 6.66 15.70 -8.20
C CYS A 88 6.09 14.56 -9.06
N LEU A 89 6.78 14.14 -10.13
CA LEU A 89 6.33 13.01 -10.96
C LEU A 89 6.71 11.63 -10.40
N TRP A 90 7.61 11.57 -9.42
CA TRP A 90 8.12 10.32 -8.83
C TRP A 90 7.06 9.31 -8.34
N PRO A 91 5.82 9.69 -7.94
CA PRO A 91 4.77 8.72 -7.61
C PRO A 91 4.25 7.94 -8.83
N PHE A 92 4.64 8.30 -10.05
CA PHE A 92 4.16 7.68 -11.28
C PHE A 92 5.31 7.10 -12.11
N ARG A 93 5.18 5.83 -12.47
CA ARG A 93 6.02 5.19 -13.47
C ARG A 93 5.51 5.51 -14.86
N VAL A 94 6.41 5.95 -15.72
CA VAL A 94 6.10 6.23 -17.13
C VAL A 94 6.30 4.96 -17.94
N LYS A 95 5.20 4.40 -18.46
CA LYS A 95 5.21 3.32 -19.45
C LYS A 95 4.90 3.89 -20.84
N LYS A 96 5.42 3.22 -21.88
CA LYS A 96 5.04 3.51 -23.26
C LYS A 96 4.26 2.32 -23.80
N GLU A 97 2.98 2.53 -24.10
CA GLU A 97 2.15 1.54 -24.76
C GLU A 97 1.59 2.15 -26.05
N ASN A 98 1.75 1.45 -27.18
CA ASN A 98 1.28 1.90 -28.49
C ASN A 98 1.71 3.33 -28.89
N GLY A 99 2.90 3.75 -28.44
CA GLY A 99 3.43 5.11 -28.70
C GLY A 99 2.87 6.21 -27.79
N GLN A 100 1.89 5.92 -26.93
CA GLN A 100 1.37 6.84 -25.93
C GLN A 100 2.06 6.63 -24.57
N LYS A 101 2.25 7.73 -23.82
CA LYS A 101 2.76 7.69 -22.45
C LYS A 101 1.60 7.33 -21.52
N MET A 102 1.74 6.22 -20.81
CA MET A 102 0.86 5.81 -19.72
C MET A 102 1.57 6.08 -18.39
N TYR A 103 0.82 6.61 -17.41
CA TYR A 103 1.32 6.89 -16.08
C TYR A 103 0.70 5.89 -15.11
N GLU A 104 1.54 5.04 -14.52
CA GLU A 104 1.12 4.04 -13.55
C GLU A 104 1.49 4.53 -12.15
N PHE A 105 0.49 4.69 -11.28
CA PHE A 105 0.73 5.14 -9.91
C PHE A 105 1.47 4.05 -9.10
N GLN A 106 2.44 4.47 -8.30
CA GLN A 106 3.30 3.60 -7.51
C GLN A 106 3.25 4.04 -6.04
N PHE A 107 2.83 3.14 -5.14
CA PHE A 107 2.84 3.37 -3.70
C PHE A 107 3.92 2.53 -3.02
N ASP A 108 5.17 2.79 -3.38
CA ASP A 108 6.31 1.94 -3.08
C ASP A 108 6.89 2.19 -1.68
N THR A 109 6.12 1.87 -0.65
CA THR A 109 6.53 2.01 0.76
C THR A 109 5.93 0.92 1.64
N PHE A 110 6.76 0.37 2.52
CA PHE A 110 6.33 -0.56 3.56
C PHE A 110 6.03 0.15 4.89
N VAL A 111 6.23 1.47 4.98
CA VAL A 111 5.94 2.27 6.17
C VAL A 111 4.43 2.45 6.30
N ASN A 112 3.87 2.13 7.47
CA ASN A 112 2.48 2.40 7.76
C ASN A 112 2.31 3.86 8.25
N PHE A 113 1.88 4.75 7.35
CA PHE A 113 1.61 6.16 7.67
C PHE A 113 0.42 6.38 8.62
N PHE A 114 -0.40 5.35 8.85
CA PHE A 114 -1.61 5.44 9.66
C PHE A 114 -1.54 4.50 10.87
N ARG A 115 -0.45 4.49 11.65
CA ARG A 115 -0.37 3.65 12.87
C ARG A 115 -1.52 3.89 13.86
N GLU A 116 -2.04 5.11 13.90
CA GLU A 116 -3.22 5.49 14.66
C GLU A 116 -4.17 6.31 13.79
N ILE A 117 -5.47 6.01 13.87
CA ILE A 117 -6.52 6.79 13.23
C ILE A 117 -7.53 7.20 14.31
N THR A 118 -7.72 8.50 14.48
CA THR A 118 -8.78 9.02 15.34
C THR A 118 -10.09 9.11 14.55
N VAL A 119 -11.14 8.44 15.05
CA VAL A 119 -12.49 8.46 14.52
C VAL A 119 -13.42 9.02 15.60
N GLY A 120 -13.78 10.31 15.47
CA GLY A 120 -14.56 11.00 16.49
C GLY A 120 -13.81 11.09 17.82
N LYS A 121 -14.29 10.38 18.85
CA LYS A 121 -13.67 10.34 20.19
C LYS A 121 -12.86 9.07 20.46
N GLN A 122 -12.79 8.16 19.49
CA GLN A 122 -12.11 6.87 19.64
C GLN A 122 -10.89 6.82 18.72
N SER A 123 -9.79 6.25 19.23
CA SER A 123 -8.64 5.90 18.42
C SER A 123 -8.67 4.42 18.08
N ILE A 124 -8.37 4.11 16.83
CA ILE A 124 -8.09 2.76 16.35
C ILE A 124 -6.62 2.68 15.94
N TYR A 125 -6.03 1.51 16.14
CA TYR A 125 -4.60 1.28 15.96
C TYR A 125 -4.40 0.25 14.86
N GLY A 126 -3.44 0.53 13.98
CA GLY A 126 -3.06 -0.31 12.85
C GLY A 126 -1.86 -1.22 13.14
N PRO A 127 -1.42 -1.97 12.12
CA PRO A 127 -0.19 -2.76 12.12
C PRO A 127 1.09 -1.92 12.13
N GLU A 128 2.19 -2.55 12.53
CA GLU A 128 3.54 -2.03 12.30
C GLU A 128 3.91 -2.07 10.81
N ASP A 129 5.04 -1.46 10.49
CA ASP A 129 5.58 -1.43 9.13
C ASP A 129 5.80 -2.85 8.60
N LEU A 130 5.61 -3.04 7.30
CA LEU A 130 5.75 -4.34 6.64
C LEU A 130 4.94 -5.48 7.29
N LEU A 131 3.81 -5.17 7.95
CA LEU A 131 2.95 -6.17 8.59
C LEU A 131 3.66 -7.01 9.67
N GLN A 132 4.72 -6.49 10.31
CA GLN A 132 5.59 -7.28 11.20
C GLN A 132 4.87 -7.90 12.40
N ASP A 133 3.85 -7.24 12.91
CA ASP A 133 3.18 -7.60 14.16
C ASP A 133 1.78 -8.21 13.95
N ILE A 134 1.42 -8.60 12.73
CA ILE A 134 0.12 -9.26 12.46
C ILE A 134 0.19 -10.78 12.65
N THR A 135 -0.96 -11.36 13.01
CA THR A 135 -1.14 -12.81 13.04
C THR A 135 -1.36 -13.39 11.64
N PHE A 136 -1.23 -14.71 11.53
CA PHE A 136 -1.54 -15.42 10.30
C PHE A 136 -3.01 -15.30 9.92
N SER A 137 -3.92 -15.36 10.88
CA SER A 137 -5.36 -15.18 10.65
C SER A 137 -5.72 -13.77 10.16
N GLU A 138 -5.11 -12.72 10.74
CA GLU A 138 -5.28 -11.34 10.25
C GLU A 138 -4.93 -11.25 8.76
N PHE A 139 -3.78 -11.82 8.40
CA PHE A 139 -3.30 -11.83 7.02
C PHE A 139 -4.24 -12.60 6.08
N GLN A 140 -4.70 -13.79 6.47
CA GLN A 140 -5.58 -14.61 5.64
C GLN A 140 -6.91 -13.89 5.34
N TRP A 141 -7.56 -13.36 6.37
CA TRP A 141 -8.83 -12.65 6.21
C TRP A 141 -8.66 -11.35 5.43
N ALA A 142 -7.64 -10.56 5.73
CA ALA A 142 -7.33 -9.37 4.94
C ALA A 142 -7.08 -9.72 3.47
N ASN A 143 -6.31 -10.77 3.18
CA ASN A 143 -6.05 -11.19 1.81
C ASN A 143 -7.32 -11.66 1.08
N ASN A 144 -8.27 -12.27 1.78
CA ASN A 144 -9.56 -12.65 1.21
C ASN A 144 -10.38 -11.41 0.86
N TYR A 145 -10.50 -10.45 1.77
CA TYR A 145 -11.23 -9.20 1.53
C TYR A 145 -10.56 -8.31 0.47
N PHE A 146 -9.24 -8.33 0.38
CA PHE A 146 -8.49 -7.68 -0.69
C PHE A 146 -8.85 -8.24 -2.07
N LYS A 147 -8.91 -9.58 -2.20
CA LYS A 147 -9.31 -10.23 -3.45
C LYS A 147 -10.78 -10.00 -3.79
N GLU A 148 -11.63 -9.99 -2.78
CA GLU A 148 -13.05 -9.68 -2.92
C GLU A 148 -13.25 -8.26 -3.43
N HIS A 149 -12.55 -7.28 -2.86
CA HIS A 149 -12.56 -5.89 -3.33
C HIS A 149 -12.15 -5.76 -4.80
N ASP A 150 -11.07 -6.42 -5.19
CA ASP A 150 -10.60 -6.45 -6.59
C ASP A 150 -11.64 -7.11 -7.53
N ARG A 151 -12.29 -8.19 -7.08
CA ARG A 151 -13.38 -8.83 -7.84
C ARG A 151 -14.56 -7.89 -8.03
N CYS A 152 -15.09 -7.30 -6.95
CA CYS A 152 -16.22 -6.38 -7.01
C CYS A 152 -15.94 -5.18 -7.93
N ASN A 153 -14.73 -4.60 -7.86
CA ASN A 153 -14.33 -3.52 -8.78
C ASN A 153 -14.36 -3.96 -10.25
N LYS A 154 -13.88 -5.18 -10.57
CA LYS A 154 -13.91 -5.73 -11.94
C LYS A 154 -15.34 -5.99 -12.44
N GLU A 155 -16.23 -6.33 -11.53
CA GLU A 155 -17.65 -6.57 -11.81
C GLU A 155 -18.49 -5.27 -11.78
N ASN A 156 -17.88 -4.12 -11.47
CA ASN A 156 -18.53 -2.83 -11.24
C ASN A 156 -19.57 -2.84 -10.10
N ASP A 157 -19.37 -3.73 -9.11
CA ASP A 157 -20.14 -3.76 -7.86
C ASP A 157 -19.50 -2.82 -6.84
N PHE A 158 -19.92 -1.56 -6.85
CA PHE A 158 -19.35 -0.53 -5.96
C PHE A 158 -19.71 -0.73 -4.49
N GLU A 159 -20.87 -1.31 -4.19
CA GLU A 159 -21.31 -1.56 -2.81
C GLU A 159 -20.50 -2.69 -2.21
N GLY A 160 -20.40 -3.83 -2.91
CA GLY A 160 -19.54 -4.94 -2.49
C GLY A 160 -18.06 -4.55 -2.41
N ALA A 161 -17.59 -3.69 -3.31
CA ALA A 161 -16.23 -3.16 -3.24
C ALA A 161 -16.02 -2.30 -1.98
N MET A 162 -16.97 -1.45 -1.60
CA MET A 162 -16.85 -0.66 -0.37
C MET A 162 -16.92 -1.53 0.89
N ASP A 163 -17.84 -2.50 0.93
CA ASP A 163 -18.02 -3.38 2.08
C ASP A 163 -16.79 -4.27 2.31
N SER A 164 -16.25 -4.85 1.25
CA SER A 164 -15.00 -5.63 1.31
C SER A 164 -13.80 -4.76 1.72
N LEU A 165 -13.74 -3.50 1.29
CA LEU A 165 -12.71 -2.56 1.74
C LEU A 165 -12.81 -2.25 3.24
N ASP A 166 -14.03 -2.07 3.76
CA ASP A 166 -14.25 -1.84 5.19
C ASP A 166 -13.89 -3.08 6.03
N GLN A 167 -14.25 -4.27 5.56
CA GLN A 167 -13.87 -5.53 6.20
C GLN A 167 -12.35 -5.75 6.16
N PHE A 168 -11.71 -5.43 5.04
CA PHE A 168 -10.26 -5.44 4.88
C PHE A 168 -9.57 -4.51 5.89
N VAL A 169 -10.00 -3.25 5.99
CA VAL A 169 -9.41 -2.31 6.94
C VAL A 169 -9.68 -2.74 8.39
N ALA A 170 -10.87 -3.28 8.69
CA ALA A 170 -11.20 -3.79 10.03
C ALA A 170 -10.32 -4.98 10.46
N CYS A 171 -9.76 -5.75 9.52
CA CYS A 171 -8.78 -6.80 9.83
C CYS A 171 -7.48 -6.25 10.41
N PHE A 172 -7.16 -4.98 10.20
CA PHE A 172 -5.91 -4.36 10.65
C PHE A 172 -6.12 -3.28 11.72
N TYR A 173 -7.20 -2.51 11.59
CA TYR A 173 -7.47 -1.32 12.38
C TYR A 173 -8.57 -1.59 13.39
N ARG A 174 -8.19 -1.65 14.66
CA ARG A 174 -9.11 -2.00 15.75
C ARG A 174 -8.95 -1.06 16.94
N PRO A 175 -9.99 -0.90 17.76
CA PRO A 175 -9.86 -0.22 19.06
C PRO A 175 -8.75 -0.87 19.89
N GLY A 176 -8.13 -0.06 20.74
CA GLY A 176 -7.02 -0.52 21.55
C GLY A 176 -6.66 0.46 22.66
N THR A 177 -5.57 0.19 23.36
CA THR A 177 -5.10 1.05 24.45
C THR A 177 -3.61 1.33 24.29
N LYS A 178 -3.19 2.58 24.55
CA LYS A 178 -1.78 3.00 24.55
C LYS A 178 -1.01 2.61 23.28
N GLY A 179 -1.59 2.80 22.10
CA GLY A 179 -0.92 2.46 20.83
C GLY A 179 -1.01 0.99 20.43
N LYS A 180 -1.60 0.11 21.26
CA LYS A 180 -1.72 -1.33 20.97
C LYS A 180 -3.15 -1.67 20.57
N ARG A 181 -3.32 -2.25 19.38
CA ARG A 181 -4.60 -2.76 18.88
C ARG A 181 -5.06 -3.97 19.70
N SER A 182 -6.37 -4.14 19.84
CA SER A 182 -6.94 -5.36 20.40
C SER A 182 -6.55 -6.58 19.56
N PRO A 183 -6.44 -7.78 20.16
CA PRO A 183 -6.24 -9.03 19.43
C PRO A 183 -7.25 -9.19 18.30
N PHE A 184 -6.84 -9.85 17.22
CA PHE A 184 -7.73 -10.10 16.11
C PHE A 184 -8.66 -11.27 16.40
N ASP A 185 -9.96 -11.00 16.23
CA ASP A 185 -11.01 -12.00 16.24
C ASP A 185 -11.96 -11.67 15.10
N HIS A 186 -12.00 -12.55 14.09
CA HIS A 186 -12.84 -12.40 12.91
C HIS A 186 -14.32 -12.30 13.26
N GLY A 187 -14.79 -13.06 14.26
CA GLY A 187 -16.19 -13.05 14.69
C GLY A 187 -16.63 -11.71 15.29
N SER A 188 -15.67 -10.92 15.80
CA SER A 188 -15.92 -9.60 16.38
C SER A 188 -15.85 -8.44 15.39
N LEU A 189 -15.51 -8.69 14.10
CA LEU A 189 -15.32 -7.63 13.11
C LEU A 189 -16.54 -6.74 12.94
N GLY A 190 -17.74 -7.30 13.04
CA GLY A 190 -19.01 -6.57 12.93
C GLY A 190 -19.11 -5.39 13.91
N GLY A 191 -18.49 -5.49 15.09
CA GLY A 191 -18.44 -4.39 16.07
C GLY A 191 -17.51 -3.24 15.67
N THR A 192 -16.51 -3.50 14.81
CA THR A 192 -15.51 -2.52 14.37
C THR A 192 -15.93 -1.80 13.09
N LEU A 193 -16.71 -2.46 12.22
CA LEU A 193 -17.16 -1.90 10.94
C LEU A 193 -17.81 -0.51 11.04
N PRO A 194 -18.67 -0.19 12.02
CA PRO A 194 -19.26 1.15 12.13
C PRO A 194 -18.24 2.27 12.37
N LEU A 195 -17.05 1.95 12.91
CA LEU A 195 -15.94 2.90 13.05
C LEU A 195 -15.19 3.04 11.73
N ILE A 196 -14.93 1.92 11.04
CA ILE A 196 -14.22 1.91 9.76
C ILE A 196 -15.01 2.63 8.66
N ALA A 197 -16.34 2.47 8.64
CA ALA A 197 -17.21 3.15 7.69
C ALA A 197 -17.10 4.69 7.76
N LYS A 198 -16.69 5.25 8.90
CA LYS A 198 -16.48 6.70 9.09
C LYS A 198 -15.11 7.18 8.59
N ILE A 199 -14.19 6.27 8.27
CA ILE A 199 -12.88 6.62 7.74
C ILE A 199 -13.05 7.07 6.28
N PRO A 200 -12.45 8.20 5.87
CA PRO A 200 -12.52 8.65 4.48
C PRO A 200 -12.01 7.58 3.50
N TYR A 201 -12.69 7.42 2.37
CA TYR A 201 -12.34 6.45 1.34
C TYR A 201 -10.87 6.50 0.93
N ILE A 202 -10.32 7.70 0.67
CA ILE A 202 -8.92 7.85 0.25
C ILE A 202 -7.94 7.27 1.28
N LYS A 203 -8.25 7.37 2.58
CA LYS A 203 -7.40 6.78 3.63
C LYS A 203 -7.47 5.25 3.58
N LYS A 204 -8.66 4.68 3.43
CA LYS A 204 -8.86 3.22 3.24
C LYS A 204 -8.14 2.71 1.99
N PHE A 205 -8.24 3.45 0.89
CA PHE A 205 -7.53 3.16 -0.36
C PHE A 205 -6.01 3.20 -0.18
N CYS A 206 -5.48 4.18 0.55
CA CYS A 206 -4.05 4.25 0.85
C CYS A 206 -3.57 3.06 1.70
N ILE A 207 -4.37 2.61 2.67
CA ILE A 207 -4.09 1.39 3.45
C ILE A 207 -4.06 0.14 2.54
N LEU A 208 -4.98 0.05 1.58
CA LEU A 208 -5.02 -1.04 0.60
C LEU A 208 -3.78 -1.05 -0.31
N LEU A 209 -3.34 0.12 -0.78
CA LEU A 209 -2.11 0.26 -1.57
C LEU A 209 -0.86 -0.13 -0.77
N TRP A 210 -0.77 0.34 0.48
CA TRP A 210 0.30 -0.03 1.41
C TRP A 210 0.39 -1.54 1.63
N TYR A 211 -0.75 -2.18 1.90
CA TYR A 211 -0.81 -3.63 2.05
C TYR A 211 -0.37 -4.36 0.79
N SER A 212 -0.85 -3.93 -0.38
CA SER A 212 -0.47 -4.52 -1.67
C SER A 212 1.04 -4.47 -1.87
N TYR A 213 1.67 -3.34 -1.56
CA TYR A 213 3.13 -3.20 -1.64
C TYR A 213 3.85 -4.07 -0.60
N CYS A 214 3.36 -4.15 0.64
CA CYS A 214 3.94 -5.04 1.66
C CYS A 214 3.92 -6.51 1.21
N VAL A 215 2.80 -6.97 0.65
CA VAL A 215 2.69 -8.32 0.09
C VAL A 215 3.66 -8.51 -1.07
N GLN A 216 3.77 -7.55 -1.97
CA GLN A 216 4.73 -7.61 -3.08
C GLN A 216 6.17 -7.71 -2.56
N VAL A 217 6.54 -6.91 -1.56
CA VAL A 217 7.87 -6.93 -0.93
C VAL A 217 8.16 -8.31 -0.35
N ILE A 218 7.24 -8.87 0.46
CA ILE A 218 7.37 -10.23 1.02
C ILE A 218 7.56 -11.28 -0.08
N GLN A 219 6.92 -11.12 -1.24
CA GLN A 219 6.96 -12.10 -2.32
C GLN A 219 8.19 -11.98 -3.24
N THR A 220 8.90 -10.84 -3.23
CA THR A 220 9.86 -10.53 -4.30
C THR A 220 11.21 -10.02 -3.82
N THR A 221 11.32 -9.55 -2.59
CA THR A 221 12.52 -8.90 -2.07
C THR A 221 13.06 -9.69 -0.88
N PRO A 222 14.39 -9.95 -0.81
CA PRO A 222 15.00 -10.50 0.38
C PRO A 222 14.78 -9.58 1.59
N LEU A 223 14.42 -10.17 2.73
CA LEU A 223 14.13 -9.44 3.96
C LEU A 223 15.14 -9.80 5.05
N GLU A 224 15.62 -8.78 5.75
CA GLU A 224 16.45 -8.99 6.94
C GLU A 224 15.56 -9.31 8.14
N ILE A 225 15.67 -10.54 8.65
CA ILE A 225 14.96 -11.00 9.85
C ILE A 225 16.00 -11.46 10.86
N GLN A 226 16.07 -10.77 11.99
CA GLN A 226 17.04 -11.06 13.07
C GLN A 226 18.50 -11.10 12.57
N GLY A 227 18.87 -10.23 11.63
CA GLY A 227 20.22 -10.15 11.04
C GLY A 227 20.52 -11.21 9.98
N ILE A 228 19.53 -12.02 9.58
CA ILE A 228 19.65 -13.00 8.49
C ILE A 228 18.81 -12.52 7.31
N GLU A 229 19.43 -12.47 6.14
CA GLU A 229 18.71 -12.20 4.89
C GLU A 229 17.96 -13.47 4.45
N ILE A 230 16.63 -13.36 4.35
CA ILE A 230 15.73 -14.44 3.95
C ILE A 230 14.96 -14.01 2.70
N ASP A 231 15.09 -14.78 1.63
CA ASP A 231 14.34 -14.59 0.40
C ASP A 231 13.12 -15.51 0.34
N PHE A 232 11.94 -14.97 0.67
CA PHE A 232 10.69 -15.70 0.63
C PHE A 232 10.15 -15.93 -0.80
N SER A 233 10.75 -15.35 -1.85
CA SER A 233 10.27 -15.52 -3.23
C SER A 233 10.19 -17.00 -3.66
N ILE A 234 11.00 -17.86 -3.03
CA ILE A 234 10.97 -19.32 -3.21
C ILE A 234 9.63 -19.97 -2.82
N LEU A 235 8.86 -19.33 -1.94
CA LEU A 235 7.51 -19.76 -1.54
C LEU A 235 6.44 -19.32 -2.54
N PHE A 236 6.76 -18.36 -3.42
CA PHE A 236 5.84 -17.73 -4.34
C PHE A 236 6.35 -17.87 -5.78
N PRO A 237 6.45 -19.10 -6.31
CA PRO A 237 6.95 -19.31 -7.66
C PRO A 237 6.07 -18.55 -8.66
N LYS A 238 6.72 -17.82 -9.56
CA LYS A 238 6.04 -17.12 -10.65
C LYS A 238 5.42 -18.14 -11.60
N PRO A 239 4.26 -17.85 -12.19
CA PRO A 239 3.66 -18.75 -13.16
C PRO A 239 4.61 -18.95 -14.34
N THR A 240 4.69 -20.18 -14.84
CA THR A 240 5.53 -20.49 -16.00
C THR A 240 4.94 -19.85 -17.26
N LYS A 241 5.74 -19.69 -18.31
CA LYS A 241 5.23 -19.19 -19.60
C LYS A 241 4.13 -20.10 -20.17
N ALA A 242 4.21 -21.41 -19.92
CA ALA A 242 3.18 -22.37 -20.31
C ALA A 242 1.88 -22.19 -19.51
N GLU A 243 1.96 -21.94 -18.20
CA GLU A 243 0.80 -21.61 -17.36
C GLU A 243 0.14 -20.29 -17.77
N LEU A 244 0.93 -19.26 -18.08
CA LEU A 244 0.43 -17.96 -18.54
C LEU A 244 -0.26 -18.04 -19.91
N LEU A 245 0.18 -18.95 -20.77
CA LEU A 245 -0.42 -19.20 -22.09
C LEU A 245 -1.58 -20.21 -22.03
N GLY A 246 -1.97 -20.68 -20.84
CA GLY A 246 -3.03 -21.67 -20.66
C GLY A 246 -2.70 -23.07 -21.19
N LEU A 247 -1.42 -23.34 -21.48
CA LEU A 247 -0.93 -24.64 -21.98
C LEU A 247 -0.81 -25.67 -20.86
N GLU A 248 -0.61 -25.21 -19.62
CA GLU A 248 -0.59 -26.05 -18.42
C GLU A 248 -1.52 -25.47 -17.36
N LYS A 249 -2.30 -26.36 -16.72
CA LYS A 249 -3.07 -25.97 -15.53
C LYS A 249 -2.12 -25.93 -14.34
N ARG A 250 -1.94 -24.73 -13.78
CA ARG A 250 -1.29 -24.54 -12.50
C ARG A 250 -1.99 -25.42 -11.46
N LYS A 251 -1.22 -26.22 -10.70
CA LYS A 251 -1.77 -27.01 -9.58
C LYS A 251 -2.40 -26.02 -8.59
N GLN A 252 -3.73 -25.96 -8.54
CA GLN A 252 -4.47 -25.17 -7.56
C GLN A 252 -4.33 -25.85 -6.20
N GLY A 253 -3.43 -25.34 -5.36
CA GLY A 253 -3.48 -25.62 -3.93
C GLY A 253 -4.67 -24.91 -3.29
N LEU A 254 -5.06 -25.34 -2.09
CA LEU A 254 -6.11 -24.69 -1.27
C LEU A 254 -5.69 -23.29 -0.74
N GLY A 255 -4.62 -22.70 -1.30
CA GLY A 255 -4.07 -21.41 -0.90
C GLY A 255 -3.66 -21.38 0.57
N TRP A 256 -3.81 -20.22 1.19
CA TRP A 256 -3.47 -20.01 2.59
C TRP A 256 -4.28 -20.88 3.56
N GLN A 257 -5.50 -21.29 3.19
CA GLN A 257 -6.31 -22.19 4.01
C GLN A 257 -5.72 -23.59 4.05
N GLY A 258 -5.25 -24.11 2.90
CA GLY A 258 -4.50 -25.36 2.86
C GLY A 258 -3.25 -25.30 3.73
N THR A 259 -2.48 -24.22 3.60
CA THR A 259 -1.29 -23.98 4.42
C THR A 259 -1.61 -23.98 5.92
N LEU A 260 -2.74 -23.40 6.35
CA LEU A 260 -3.16 -23.46 7.76
C LEU A 260 -3.36 -24.89 8.23
N PHE A 261 -4.10 -25.71 7.47
CA PHE A 261 -4.34 -27.11 7.81
C PHE A 261 -3.03 -27.89 7.83
N ASP A 262 -2.18 -27.76 6.81
CA ASP A 262 -0.90 -28.47 6.71
C ASP A 262 0.02 -28.16 7.92
N ILE A 263 0.07 -26.88 8.33
CA ILE A 263 0.90 -26.46 9.48
C ILE A 263 0.29 -26.93 10.79
N ALA A 264 -1.02 -26.80 10.97
CA ALA A 264 -1.71 -27.26 12.19
C ALA A 264 -1.58 -28.79 12.36
N GLU A 265 -1.70 -29.56 11.29
CA GLU A 265 -1.50 -31.02 11.31
C GLU A 265 -0.07 -31.42 11.73
N SER A 266 0.94 -30.61 11.39
CA SER A 266 2.31 -30.83 11.83
C SER A 266 2.51 -30.64 13.34
N GLY A 267 1.57 -29.96 14.01
CA GLY A 267 1.60 -29.68 15.45
C GLY A 267 2.69 -28.71 15.90
N VAL A 268 3.46 -28.12 14.96
CA VAL A 268 4.62 -27.28 15.28
C VAL A 268 4.27 -26.01 16.08
N PHE A 269 3.08 -25.45 15.84
CA PHE A 269 2.55 -24.30 16.58
C PHE A 269 1.33 -24.66 17.42
N GLY A 270 1.05 -25.96 17.58
CA GLY A 270 -0.14 -26.46 18.26
C GLY A 270 -1.32 -26.69 17.31
N ASN A 271 -2.55 -26.43 17.79
CA ASN A 271 -3.78 -26.67 17.03
C ASN A 271 -4.06 -25.55 16.00
N ILE A 272 -5.22 -25.61 15.35
CA ILE A 272 -5.61 -24.65 14.32
C ILE A 272 -5.71 -23.23 14.89
N GLU A 273 -6.33 -23.04 16.05
CA GLU A 273 -6.49 -21.73 16.68
C GLU A 273 -5.14 -21.13 17.09
N GLN A 274 -4.22 -21.95 17.60
CA GLN A 274 -2.87 -21.51 17.95
C GLN A 274 -2.05 -21.14 16.71
N THR A 275 -2.21 -21.89 15.61
CA THR A 275 -1.55 -21.60 14.33
C THR A 275 -2.08 -20.28 13.74
N GLU A 276 -3.39 -20.04 13.81
CA GLU A 276 -4.02 -18.79 13.37
C GLU A 276 -3.48 -17.56 14.11
N GLN A 277 -3.24 -17.69 15.42
CA GLN A 277 -2.73 -16.61 16.26
C GLN A 277 -1.20 -16.44 16.21
N THR A 278 -0.50 -17.33 15.50
CA THR A 278 0.95 -17.23 15.31
C THR A 278 1.30 -16.05 14.39
N SER A 279 2.42 -15.37 14.66
CA SER A 279 2.92 -14.27 13.81
C SER A 279 3.10 -14.71 12.36
N LEU A 280 2.67 -13.87 11.42
CA LEU A 280 2.82 -14.12 9.98
C LEU A 280 4.27 -14.45 9.60
N PHE A 281 5.24 -13.67 10.09
CA PHE A 281 6.65 -13.90 9.77
C PHE A 281 7.18 -15.21 10.33
N THR A 282 6.66 -15.66 11.48
CA THR A 282 7.02 -16.98 12.03
C THR A 282 6.53 -18.10 11.13
N ILE A 283 5.30 -17.99 10.62
CA ILE A 283 4.75 -18.92 9.63
C ILE A 283 5.59 -18.92 8.35
N LEU A 284 5.92 -17.73 7.81
CA LEU A 284 6.73 -17.61 6.59
C LEU A 284 8.13 -18.23 6.74
N VAL A 285 8.81 -17.99 7.87
CA VAL A 285 10.13 -18.59 8.16
C VAL A 285 10.02 -20.11 8.25
N TYR A 286 8.97 -20.64 8.88
CA TYR A 286 8.74 -22.09 8.95
C TYR A 286 8.53 -22.69 7.54
N MET A 287 7.69 -22.06 6.73
CA MET A 287 7.46 -22.48 5.34
C MET A 287 8.74 -22.43 4.52
N TYR A 288 9.53 -21.36 4.66
CA TYR A 288 10.82 -21.21 3.99
C TYR A 288 11.77 -22.36 4.35
N LYS A 289 11.92 -22.65 5.66
CA LYS A 289 12.74 -23.76 6.13
C LYS A 289 12.30 -25.09 5.51
N LYS A 290 11.00 -25.37 5.50
CA LYS A 290 10.44 -26.60 4.91
C LYS A 290 10.70 -26.70 3.41
N GLN A 291 10.59 -25.59 2.68
CA GLN A 291 10.87 -25.58 1.25
C GLN A 291 12.34 -25.84 0.94
N ILE A 292 13.26 -25.28 1.74
CA ILE A 292 14.70 -25.55 1.60
C ILE A 292 15.02 -27.03 1.91
N GLU A 293 14.38 -27.62 2.93
CA GLU A 293 14.50 -29.06 3.24
C GLU A 293 14.04 -29.92 2.05
N ASN A 294 12.89 -29.61 1.46
CA ASN A 294 12.34 -30.33 0.31
C ASN A 294 13.25 -30.24 -0.91
N LEU A 295 13.79 -29.06 -1.23
CA LEU A 295 14.70 -28.87 -2.36
C LEU A 295 16.01 -29.65 -2.18
N LYS A 296 16.54 -29.71 -0.96
CA LYS A 296 17.73 -30.53 -0.64
C LYS A 296 17.44 -32.03 -0.77
N ALA A 297 16.22 -32.47 -0.43
CA ALA A 297 15.82 -33.85 -0.57
C ALA A 297 15.62 -34.26 -2.04
N SER A 298 15.08 -33.38 -2.90
CA SER A 298 14.88 -33.63 -4.33
C SER A 298 16.16 -33.64 -5.17
N GLN A 299 17.29 -33.20 -4.60
CA GLN A 299 18.61 -33.22 -5.25
C GLN A 299 19.42 -34.50 -4.94
N LYS A 300 18.89 -35.39 -4.11
CA LYS A 300 19.46 -36.71 -3.81
C LYS A 300 18.73 -37.80 -4.59
#